data_AF-A0A3M1YTB1-F1
#
_entry.id   AF-A0A3M1YTB1-F1
#
_cell.length_a   1.000
_cell.length_b   1.000
_cell.length_c   1.000
_cell.angle_alpha   90.00
_cell.angle_beta   90.00
_cell.angle_gamma   90.00
#
_symmetry.space_group_name_H-M   'P 1'
#
loop_
_entity.id
_entity.type
_entity.pdbx_description
1 polymer ?
#
loop_
_entity_poly.entity_id
_entity_poly.type
_entity_poly.pdbx_seq_one_letter_code
_entity_poly.pdbx_strand_id
1 'polypeptide(L)'
;MNNRINLTSGIIYDIKLSDGTHYKCDEGAGTTCYDSSGNGRHGTLVNITESSFHTTDNTIFSYQNNYGYSEGTGGVLVPRNEANPTQDVLGNTLQYSGRVKYNADLVQSACATFDGANDYADLPAPPFDANGTSWTVGCWFNTTDDLWRFIDWRGTGSIKRGVQLSGYVPSGNFNNTRIDDGVANFIKFDDVPIDPYVDGNWHHIALSWDSATGTAYLYLDGILASSKSNSNLVNADLTSQPGVWRLGAASNDGSQQLQGSACGFFFYDRLLSASEIAELYNTGFVSGVTPAAYYPCSEGIGSTLYDVSGNNLHATLYNISESSFWGGTQDVFHYNIDKGFSLYQHTTNNDLRVPYDLNGQPLSI
;
A
#
# COMPACT_ATOMS: atom_id res chain seq x y z
N MET A 1 -46.06 24.84 -35.01
CA MET A 1 -45.19 25.49 -34.01
C MET A 1 -43.77 25.06 -34.34
N ASN A 2 -42.81 25.99 -34.35
CA ASN A 2 -41.43 25.65 -34.72
C ASN A 2 -40.80 24.83 -33.60
N ASN A 3 -40.61 23.52 -33.82
CA ASN A 3 -39.91 22.60 -32.91
C ASN A 3 -38.41 22.92 -32.88
N ARG A 4 -38.06 24.07 -32.29
CA ARG A 4 -36.68 24.55 -32.18
C ARG A 4 -36.35 24.92 -30.74
N ILE A 5 -35.17 24.51 -30.30
CA ILE A 5 -34.56 24.97 -29.05
C ILE A 5 -33.63 26.14 -29.44
N ASN A 6 -33.86 27.31 -28.86
CA ASN A 6 -33.06 28.50 -29.12
C ASN A 6 -32.18 28.83 -27.94
N LEU A 7 -30.88 28.95 -28.20
CA LEU A 7 -29.88 29.30 -27.22
C LEU A 7 -29.17 30.57 -27.71
N THR A 8 -28.81 31.46 -26.78
CA THR A 8 -28.14 32.74 -27.08
C THR A 8 -26.67 32.70 -26.68
N SER A 9 -26.35 32.28 -25.46
CA SER A 9 -24.98 32.13 -24.94
C SER A 9 -24.96 31.14 -23.78
N GLY A 10 -23.91 30.33 -23.67
CA GLY A 10 -23.66 29.43 -22.54
C GLY A 10 -23.29 28.02 -22.96
N ILE A 11 -23.11 27.15 -21.96
CA ILE A 11 -22.89 25.71 -22.12
C ILE A 11 -24.19 25.01 -21.71
N ILE A 12 -24.60 24.02 -22.50
CA ILE A 12 -25.73 23.15 -22.18
C ILE A 12 -25.26 21.70 -22.24
N TYR A 13 -25.75 20.91 -21.29
CA TYR A 13 -25.63 19.46 -21.28
C TYR A 13 -26.96 18.90 -20.78
N ASP A 14 -27.26 17.62 -21.09
CA ASP A 14 -28.40 16.90 -20.51
C ASP A 14 -29.80 17.50 -20.75
N ILE A 15 -30.18 17.75 -22.01
CA ILE A 15 -31.51 18.24 -22.35
C ILE A 15 -32.54 17.10 -22.29
N LYS A 16 -33.45 17.16 -21.32
CA LYS A 16 -34.59 16.25 -21.19
C LYS A 16 -35.89 16.98 -21.44
N LEU A 17 -36.68 16.48 -22.41
CA LEU A 17 -37.99 17.02 -22.74
C LEU A 17 -39.09 16.20 -22.08
N SER A 18 -40.24 16.83 -21.83
CA SER A 18 -41.39 16.18 -21.17
C SER A 18 -42.00 15.04 -21.98
N ASP A 19 -41.67 14.95 -23.28
CA ASP A 19 -42.11 13.90 -24.19
C ASP A 19 -41.20 12.66 -24.18
N GLY A 20 -40.23 12.62 -23.26
CA GLY A 20 -39.27 11.53 -23.08
C GLY A 20 -38.00 11.64 -23.92
N THR A 21 -37.88 12.64 -24.79
CA THR A 21 -36.67 12.85 -25.61
C THR A 21 -35.50 13.27 -24.71
N HIS A 22 -34.32 12.69 -24.95
CA HIS A 22 -33.13 12.98 -24.16
C HIS A 22 -31.92 13.24 -25.06
N TYR A 23 -31.49 14.49 -25.15
CA TYR A 23 -30.25 14.87 -25.81
C TYR A 23 -29.15 15.04 -24.77
N LYS A 24 -28.15 14.16 -24.80
CA LYS A 24 -27.02 14.21 -23.87
C LYS A 24 -25.99 15.29 -24.23
N CYS A 25 -25.95 15.69 -25.51
CA CYS A 25 -25.03 16.71 -26.05
C CYS A 25 -23.55 16.29 -26.04
N ASP A 26 -23.28 14.99 -26.18
CA ASP A 26 -21.92 14.42 -26.10
C ASP A 26 -21.31 14.09 -27.48
N GLU A 27 -22.00 14.35 -28.60
CA GLU A 27 -21.62 13.93 -29.95
C GLU A 27 -20.22 14.38 -30.42
N GLY A 28 -19.67 15.44 -29.81
CA GLY A 28 -18.28 15.88 -30.00
C GLY A 28 -17.94 16.48 -31.38
N ALA A 29 -18.76 16.23 -32.39
CA ALA A 29 -18.64 16.72 -33.76
C ALA A 29 -19.97 16.58 -34.51
N GLY A 30 -20.02 17.16 -35.72
CA GLY A 30 -21.13 17.07 -36.65
C GLY A 30 -22.30 18.01 -36.36
N THR A 31 -23.39 17.81 -37.12
CA THR A 31 -24.60 18.66 -37.04
C THR A 31 -25.82 17.91 -36.52
N THR A 32 -25.64 16.72 -35.95
CA THR A 32 -26.74 15.89 -35.44
C THR A 32 -26.73 15.89 -33.93
N CYS A 33 -27.88 16.23 -33.34
CA CYS A 33 -28.08 16.11 -31.89
C CYS A 33 -28.84 14.80 -31.62
N TYR A 34 -28.14 13.80 -31.10
CA TYR A 34 -28.72 12.46 -30.97
C TYR A 34 -29.66 12.35 -29.75
N ASP A 35 -30.93 12.08 -30.03
CA ASP A 35 -31.85 11.53 -29.04
C ASP A 35 -31.41 10.15 -28.54
N SER A 36 -30.97 10.09 -27.28
CA SER A 36 -30.49 8.90 -26.59
C SER A 36 -31.60 8.05 -25.98
N SER A 37 -32.84 8.55 -25.97
CA SER A 37 -33.99 7.84 -25.38
C SER A 37 -34.44 6.61 -26.19
N GLY A 38 -33.92 6.44 -27.41
CA GLY A 38 -34.33 5.37 -28.32
C GLY A 38 -35.59 5.69 -29.13
N ASN A 39 -36.15 6.90 -29.01
CA ASN A 39 -37.33 7.33 -29.77
C ASN A 39 -36.99 7.82 -31.19
N GLY A 40 -35.71 7.86 -31.57
CA GLY A 40 -35.24 8.27 -32.90
C GLY A 40 -35.50 9.74 -33.23
N ARG A 41 -35.80 10.58 -32.22
CA ARG A 41 -36.12 12.00 -32.40
C ARG A 41 -34.83 12.83 -32.49
N HIS A 42 -33.90 12.46 -33.37
CA HIS A 42 -32.66 13.20 -33.53
C HIS A 42 -32.91 14.63 -34.03
N GLY A 43 -32.23 15.59 -33.43
CA GLY A 43 -32.26 16.99 -33.84
C GLY A 43 -31.20 17.30 -34.89
N THR A 44 -31.39 18.42 -35.57
CA THR A 44 -30.36 19.03 -36.44
C THR A 44 -29.86 20.30 -35.78
N LEU A 45 -28.56 20.36 -35.54
CA LEU A 45 -27.86 21.57 -35.09
C LEU A 45 -27.73 22.52 -36.29
N VAL A 46 -28.26 23.73 -36.16
CA VAL A 46 -28.27 24.73 -37.24
C VAL A 46 -27.64 26.04 -36.77
N ASN A 47 -26.99 26.75 -37.70
CA ASN A 47 -26.25 27.99 -37.41
C ASN A 47 -25.12 27.80 -36.38
N ILE A 48 -24.48 26.64 -36.40
CA ILE A 48 -23.34 26.32 -35.54
C ILE A 48 -22.03 26.48 -36.32
N THR A 49 -20.94 26.76 -35.58
CA THR A 49 -19.58 26.54 -36.07
C THR A 49 -19.02 25.34 -35.31
N GLU A 50 -18.86 24.20 -35.99
CA GLU A 50 -18.57 22.90 -35.36
C GLU A 50 -17.36 22.94 -34.42
N SER A 51 -16.28 23.60 -34.85
CA SER A 51 -15.04 23.73 -34.07
C SER A 51 -15.16 24.52 -32.77
N SER A 52 -16.25 25.26 -32.57
CA SER A 52 -16.50 26.04 -31.36
C SER A 52 -17.85 25.72 -30.71
N PHE A 53 -18.63 24.79 -31.28
CA PHE A 53 -19.93 24.41 -30.75
C PHE A 53 -19.79 23.32 -29.68
N HIS A 54 -18.95 22.32 -29.93
CA HIS A 54 -18.57 21.33 -28.93
C HIS A 54 -17.35 21.85 -28.15
N THR A 55 -17.43 21.81 -26.82
CA THR A 55 -16.33 22.17 -25.93
C THR A 55 -16.15 21.08 -24.89
N THR A 56 -14.92 20.87 -24.44
CA THR A 56 -14.62 19.97 -23.34
C THR A 56 -14.84 20.70 -22.01
N ASP A 57 -15.59 20.09 -21.09
CA ASP A 57 -15.73 20.53 -19.71
C ASP A 57 -15.66 19.28 -18.81
N ASN A 58 -14.68 19.25 -17.92
CA ASN A 58 -14.44 18.10 -17.03
C ASN A 58 -15.21 18.19 -15.70
N THR A 59 -16.01 19.24 -15.50
CA THR A 59 -16.83 19.43 -14.30
C THR A 59 -18.24 18.86 -14.43
N ILE A 60 -18.63 18.46 -15.65
CA ILE A 60 -19.96 17.90 -15.97
C ILE A 60 -19.92 16.37 -16.12
N PHE A 61 -21.08 15.74 -15.96
CA PHE A 61 -21.23 14.29 -16.06
C PHE A 61 -21.03 13.80 -17.51
N SER A 62 -20.14 12.82 -17.72
CA SER A 62 -19.92 12.21 -19.04
C SER A 62 -20.75 10.93 -19.19
N TYR A 63 -21.73 10.92 -20.10
CA TYR A 63 -22.49 9.70 -20.37
C TYR A 63 -21.66 8.68 -21.16
N GLN A 64 -20.81 9.14 -22.07
CA GLN A 64 -19.94 8.29 -22.87
C GLN A 64 -19.02 7.43 -22.01
N ASN A 65 -18.34 8.05 -21.05
CA ASN A 65 -17.40 7.34 -20.17
C ASN A 65 -18.13 6.39 -19.20
N ASN A 66 -19.35 6.74 -18.77
CA ASN A 66 -20.08 5.93 -17.81
C ASN A 66 -20.88 4.78 -18.45
N TYR A 67 -21.34 4.96 -19.68
CA TYR A 67 -22.33 4.09 -20.31
C TYR A 67 -21.92 3.54 -21.67
N GLY A 68 -21.10 4.26 -22.43
CA GLY A 68 -20.62 3.85 -23.74
C GLY A 68 -21.14 4.66 -24.93
N TYR A 69 -20.51 4.44 -26.09
CA TYR A 69 -20.78 5.09 -27.38
C TYR A 69 -20.24 4.23 -28.55
N SER A 70 -20.53 4.63 -29.78
CA SER A 70 -19.91 4.13 -31.01
C SER A 70 -19.24 5.27 -31.79
N GLU A 71 -18.20 4.96 -32.55
CA GLU A 71 -17.59 5.88 -33.50
C GLU A 71 -18.44 5.98 -34.78
N GLY A 72 -18.87 7.20 -35.09
CA GLY A 72 -19.47 7.60 -36.36
C GLY A 72 -18.44 8.14 -37.35
N THR A 73 -18.91 8.58 -38.51
CA THR A 73 -18.04 9.18 -39.54
C THR A 73 -17.54 10.56 -39.10
N GLY A 74 -16.26 10.85 -39.35
CA GLY A 74 -15.70 12.20 -39.13
C GLY A 74 -15.50 12.58 -37.66
N GLY A 75 -15.39 11.62 -36.74
CA GLY A 75 -15.18 11.88 -35.32
C GLY A 75 -16.45 12.11 -34.51
N VAL A 76 -17.63 11.98 -35.15
CA VAL A 76 -18.94 12.04 -34.47
C VAL A 76 -19.08 10.84 -33.54
N LEU A 77 -19.43 11.08 -32.29
CA LEU A 77 -19.71 10.02 -31.33
C LEU A 77 -21.22 9.75 -31.28
N VAL A 78 -21.60 8.49 -31.54
CA VAL A 78 -22.99 8.05 -31.53
C VAL A 78 -23.31 7.46 -30.15
N PRO A 79 -24.26 8.03 -29.40
CA PRO A 79 -24.53 7.58 -28.03
C PRO A 79 -25.17 6.19 -28.00
N ARG A 80 -25.00 5.52 -26.85
CA ARG A 80 -25.76 4.31 -26.51
C ARG A 80 -27.27 4.59 -26.52
N ASN A 81 -28.03 3.64 -27.04
CA ASN A 81 -29.48 3.62 -26.93
C ASN A 81 -29.90 3.20 -25.51
N GLU A 82 -30.56 4.08 -24.77
CA GLU A 82 -31.01 3.77 -23.40
C GLU A 82 -32.17 2.77 -23.35
N ALA A 83 -32.92 2.59 -24.44
CA ALA A 83 -33.96 1.56 -24.54
C ALA A 83 -33.38 0.17 -24.88
N ASN A 84 -32.19 0.11 -25.47
CA ASN A 84 -31.45 -1.14 -25.71
C ASN A 84 -29.94 -0.94 -25.53
N PRO A 85 -29.40 -1.16 -24.32
CA PRO A 85 -28.00 -0.87 -24.01
C PRO A 85 -26.95 -1.68 -24.80
N THR A 86 -27.36 -2.67 -25.59
CA THR A 86 -26.46 -3.43 -26.48
C THR A 86 -26.21 -2.73 -27.82
N GLN A 87 -26.92 -1.63 -28.09
CA GLN A 87 -26.89 -0.91 -29.35
C GLN A 87 -26.61 0.59 -29.17
N ASP A 88 -26.12 1.22 -30.22
CA ASP A 88 -26.15 2.67 -30.37
C ASP A 88 -27.56 3.15 -30.82
N VAL A 89 -27.80 4.46 -30.78
CA VAL A 89 -29.10 5.04 -31.17
C VAL A 89 -29.45 4.88 -32.65
N LEU A 90 -28.51 4.43 -33.48
CA LEU A 90 -28.71 4.11 -34.89
C LEU A 90 -29.02 2.63 -35.13
N GLY A 91 -29.01 1.81 -34.06
CA GLY A 91 -29.33 0.39 -34.10
C GLY A 91 -28.13 -0.53 -34.38
N ASN A 92 -26.91 -0.01 -34.46
CA ASN A 92 -25.72 -0.86 -34.57
C ASN A 92 -25.35 -1.43 -33.21
N THR A 93 -24.60 -2.53 -33.17
CA THR A 93 -23.98 -3.02 -31.93
C THR A 93 -23.08 -1.92 -31.34
N LEU A 94 -23.26 -1.63 -30.05
CA LEU A 94 -22.47 -0.64 -29.34
C LEU A 94 -20.99 -1.03 -29.35
N GLN A 95 -20.11 -0.14 -29.81
CA GLN A 95 -18.68 -0.45 -29.95
C GLN A 95 -17.92 -0.36 -28.62
N TYR A 96 -18.17 0.71 -27.85
CA TYR A 96 -17.54 0.96 -26.56
C TYR A 96 -18.62 1.03 -25.48
N SER A 97 -18.50 0.21 -24.43
CA SER A 97 -19.51 0.13 -23.36
C SER A 97 -18.91 0.39 -21.98
N GLY A 98 -19.55 1.28 -21.21
CA GLY A 98 -19.33 1.48 -19.77
C GLY A 98 -17.96 2.05 -19.35
N ARG A 99 -17.83 2.32 -18.04
CA ARG A 99 -16.53 2.34 -17.33
C ARG A 99 -15.94 0.92 -17.32
N VAL A 100 -14.61 0.81 -17.18
CA VAL A 100 -13.88 -0.47 -17.15
C VAL A 100 -14.67 -1.53 -16.35
N LYS A 101 -14.91 -2.68 -16.98
CA LYS A 101 -15.87 -3.72 -16.55
C LYS A 101 -15.56 -4.36 -15.19
N TYR A 102 -14.32 -4.22 -14.72
CA TYR A 102 -13.83 -4.78 -13.46
C TYR A 102 -13.20 -3.67 -12.62
N ASN A 103 -13.24 -3.83 -11.29
CA ASN A 103 -12.37 -3.05 -10.42
C ASN A 103 -10.93 -3.25 -10.92
N ALA A 104 -10.17 -2.16 -11.05
CA ALA A 104 -8.74 -2.30 -11.24
C ALA A 104 -8.18 -2.83 -9.92
N ASP A 105 -7.64 -4.05 -9.93
CA ASP A 105 -6.85 -4.55 -8.81
C ASP A 105 -5.44 -3.97 -8.96
N LEU A 106 -4.95 -3.38 -7.89
CA LEU A 106 -3.57 -2.95 -7.80
C LEU A 106 -2.73 -4.21 -7.61
N VAL A 107 -1.75 -4.41 -8.49
CA VAL A 107 -0.85 -5.55 -8.41
C VAL A 107 0.59 -5.11 -8.58
N GLN A 108 1.51 -5.92 -8.08
CA GLN A 108 2.96 -5.82 -8.21
C GLN A 108 3.55 -4.56 -7.57
N SER A 109 3.12 -4.21 -6.36
CA SER A 109 3.78 -3.15 -5.58
C SER A 109 5.17 -3.58 -5.13
N ALA A 110 6.12 -2.65 -5.09
CA ALA A 110 7.49 -2.96 -4.68
C ALA A 110 7.53 -3.48 -3.22
N CYS A 111 8.52 -4.33 -2.95
CA CYS A 111 8.93 -4.76 -1.62
C CYS A 111 10.44 -4.95 -1.56
N ALA A 112 10.98 -5.11 -0.35
CA ALA A 112 12.37 -5.47 -0.15
C ALA A 112 12.55 -6.99 -0.26
N THR A 113 13.51 -7.44 -1.07
CA THR A 113 13.92 -8.84 -1.21
C THR A 113 15.33 -9.01 -0.64
N PHE A 114 15.48 -9.87 0.35
CA PHE A 114 16.75 -10.20 1.00
C PHE A 114 17.26 -11.54 0.46
N ASP A 115 18.52 -11.57 0.06
CA ASP A 115 19.12 -12.71 -0.63
C ASP A 115 19.63 -13.85 0.29
N GLY A 116 19.54 -13.69 1.61
CA GLY A 116 20.03 -14.67 2.58
C GLY A 116 21.55 -14.68 2.77
N ALA A 117 22.30 -13.81 2.11
CA ALA A 117 23.76 -13.80 2.15
C ALA A 117 24.33 -12.67 3.02
N ASN A 118 23.97 -11.42 2.74
CA ASN A 118 24.52 -10.26 3.46
C ASN A 118 23.67 -8.97 3.41
N ASP A 119 22.48 -9.02 2.82
CA ASP A 119 21.54 -7.89 2.76
C ASP A 119 20.97 -7.53 4.15
N TYR A 120 21.01 -6.25 4.51
CA TYR A 120 20.31 -5.73 5.69
C TYR A 120 20.10 -4.22 5.62
N ALA A 121 19.25 -3.69 6.52
CA ALA A 121 19.04 -2.26 6.70
C ALA A 121 19.30 -1.85 8.14
N ASP A 122 20.01 -0.73 8.35
CA ASP A 122 20.20 -0.14 9.69
C ASP A 122 19.42 1.16 9.83
N LEU A 123 18.68 1.26 10.94
CA LEU A 123 18.07 2.51 11.36
C LEU A 123 19.14 3.45 11.94
N PRO A 124 19.04 4.77 11.68
CA PRO A 124 20.05 5.73 12.11
C PRO A 124 20.02 6.04 13.62
N ALA A 125 18.88 5.77 14.28
CA ALA A 125 18.68 5.93 15.71
C ALA A 125 17.55 4.99 16.19
N PRO A 126 17.43 4.74 17.51
CA PRO A 126 16.31 3.98 18.05
C PRO A 126 14.96 4.64 17.71
N PRO A 127 13.96 3.89 17.20
CA PRO A 127 12.64 4.43 16.90
C PRO A 127 11.85 4.78 18.16
N PHE A 128 12.16 4.16 19.31
CA PHE A 128 11.56 4.45 20.60
C PHE A 128 12.54 4.17 21.74
N ASP A 129 12.28 4.75 22.91
CA ASP A 129 12.93 4.35 24.16
C ASP A 129 12.30 3.06 24.66
N ALA A 130 13.11 2.04 24.99
CA ALA A 130 12.68 0.73 25.49
C ALA A 130 13.04 0.52 26.97
N ASN A 131 13.26 1.60 27.71
CA ASN A 131 13.52 1.58 29.15
C ASN A 131 12.22 1.61 29.94
N GLY A 132 11.69 0.43 30.27
CA GLY A 132 10.46 0.32 31.07
C GLY A 132 9.19 0.78 30.34
N THR A 133 9.23 0.93 29.02
CA THR A 133 8.12 1.37 28.16
C THR A 133 7.52 0.20 27.36
N SER A 134 6.24 0.32 27.04
CA SER A 134 5.52 -0.64 26.19
C SER A 134 5.65 -0.27 24.72
N TRP A 135 5.68 -1.25 23.81
CA TRP A 135 5.91 -1.01 22.38
C TRP A 135 5.33 -2.15 21.53
N THR A 136 5.26 -1.96 20.21
CA THR A 136 4.85 -2.98 19.23
C THR A 136 5.67 -2.86 17.95
N VAL A 137 6.24 -3.96 17.47
CA VAL A 137 7.08 -3.99 16.25
C VAL A 137 6.75 -5.18 15.35
N GLY A 138 7.01 -5.06 14.06
CA GLY A 138 6.74 -6.14 13.13
C GLY A 138 6.85 -5.75 11.66
N CYS A 139 6.40 -6.65 10.78
CA CYS A 139 6.40 -6.47 9.34
C CYS A 139 5.50 -7.48 8.63
N TRP A 140 5.27 -7.25 7.35
CA TRP A 140 4.90 -8.30 6.40
C TRP A 140 6.14 -9.03 5.90
N PHE A 141 6.03 -10.34 5.69
CA PHE A 141 7.12 -11.17 5.18
C PHE A 141 6.60 -12.30 4.28
N ASN A 142 7.47 -12.79 3.41
CA ASN A 142 7.25 -13.96 2.55
C ASN A 142 8.56 -14.73 2.42
N THR A 143 8.56 -16.01 2.78
CA THR A 143 9.74 -16.87 2.64
C THR A 143 9.37 -18.34 2.58
N THR A 144 10.25 -19.14 1.98
CA THR A 144 10.27 -20.61 2.03
C THR A 144 11.51 -21.16 2.73
N ASP A 145 12.37 -20.28 3.24
CA ASP A 145 13.67 -20.62 3.82
C ASP A 145 13.65 -20.48 5.36
N ASP A 146 14.82 -20.62 5.97
CA ASP A 146 15.05 -20.34 7.37
C ASP A 146 14.60 -18.91 7.70
N LEU A 147 13.57 -18.80 8.54
CA LEU A 147 13.09 -17.56 9.14
C LEU A 147 14.14 -16.95 10.08
N TRP A 148 15.26 -16.48 9.56
CA TRP A 148 16.22 -15.75 10.36
C TRP A 148 15.62 -14.39 10.79
N ARG A 149 16.38 -13.28 10.74
CA ARG A 149 15.94 -12.05 11.41
C ARG A 149 15.15 -11.14 10.50
N PHE A 150 13.90 -10.90 10.87
CA PHE A 150 13.15 -9.76 10.35
C PHE A 150 13.63 -8.47 11.00
N ILE A 151 13.68 -8.44 12.33
CA ILE A 151 14.10 -7.30 13.15
C ILE A 151 14.99 -7.85 14.27
N ASP A 152 16.14 -7.24 14.51
CA ASP A 152 16.97 -7.53 15.68
C ASP A 152 17.61 -6.26 16.23
N TRP A 153 17.53 -6.15 17.56
CA TRP A 153 18.12 -5.10 18.37
C TRP A 153 18.58 -5.74 19.69
N ARG A 154 19.43 -6.78 19.62
CA ARG A 154 19.95 -7.44 20.83
C ARG A 154 21.36 -7.03 21.25
N GLY A 155 21.95 -6.07 20.54
CA GLY A 155 23.29 -5.56 20.85
C GLY A 155 24.43 -6.43 20.32
N THR A 156 25.66 -5.99 20.60
CA THR A 156 26.91 -6.72 20.31
C THR A 156 27.49 -7.32 21.60
N GLY A 157 28.02 -8.55 21.54
CA GLY A 157 28.72 -9.19 22.66
C GLY A 157 28.12 -10.52 23.13
N SER A 158 28.56 -11.01 24.30
CA SER A 158 28.14 -12.31 24.86
C SER A 158 26.78 -12.26 25.58
N ILE A 159 26.28 -11.06 25.86
CA ILE A 159 24.99 -10.82 26.51
C ILE A 159 23.99 -10.47 25.41
N LYS A 160 22.78 -11.04 25.48
CA LYS A 160 21.69 -10.72 24.54
C LYS A 160 20.68 -9.88 25.29
N ARG A 161 20.58 -8.57 25.02
CA ARG A 161 19.59 -7.69 25.64
C ARG A 161 18.83 -6.95 24.56
N GLY A 162 17.50 -6.99 24.60
CA GLY A 162 16.62 -6.32 23.65
C GLY A 162 15.70 -7.29 22.92
N VAL A 163 15.48 -7.05 21.63
CA VAL A 163 14.39 -7.69 20.87
C VAL A 163 14.94 -8.42 19.65
N GLN A 164 14.42 -9.63 19.41
CA GLN A 164 14.59 -10.35 18.16
C GLN A 164 13.21 -10.80 17.66
N LEU A 165 12.93 -10.59 16.38
CA LEU A 165 11.76 -11.12 15.68
C LEU A 165 12.24 -12.06 14.57
N SER A 166 12.05 -13.37 14.77
CA SER A 166 12.69 -14.42 13.98
C SER A 166 12.05 -15.79 14.27
N GLY A 167 11.98 -16.64 13.25
CA GLY A 167 11.73 -18.08 13.44
C GLY A 167 13.03 -18.88 13.58
N TYR A 168 12.90 -20.21 13.54
CA TYR A 168 14.04 -21.10 13.37
C TYR A 168 13.57 -22.47 12.88
N VAL A 169 13.82 -22.79 11.60
CA VAL A 169 13.37 -24.05 10.97
C VAL A 169 13.83 -25.29 11.73
N PRO A 170 15.09 -25.40 12.22
CA PRO A 170 15.49 -26.58 12.98
C PRO A 170 14.72 -26.80 14.30
N SER A 171 14.10 -25.76 14.86
CA SER A 171 13.18 -25.91 16.01
C SER A 171 11.70 -25.98 15.60
N GLY A 172 11.37 -25.65 14.35
CA GLY A 172 9.99 -25.69 13.82
C GLY A 172 9.04 -24.67 14.44
N ASN A 173 9.56 -23.65 15.14
CA ASN A 173 8.78 -22.67 15.91
C ASN A 173 9.47 -21.30 15.96
N PHE A 174 8.76 -20.31 16.50
CA PHE A 174 9.26 -18.94 16.74
C PHE A 174 10.11 -18.82 18.02
N ASN A 175 10.91 -19.85 18.35
CA ASN A 175 11.79 -19.87 19.54
C ASN A 175 12.82 -18.72 19.58
N ASN A 176 13.14 -18.11 18.42
CA ASN A 176 14.01 -16.95 18.31
C ASN A 176 13.28 -15.60 18.37
N THR A 177 11.95 -15.57 18.31
CA THR A 177 11.18 -14.37 18.65
C THR A 177 11.27 -14.17 20.16
N ARG A 178 12.03 -13.17 20.59
CA ARG A 178 12.51 -13.05 21.98
C ARG A 178 12.60 -11.61 22.45
N ILE A 179 12.25 -11.41 23.73
CA ILE A 179 12.58 -10.22 24.53
C ILE A 179 13.50 -10.68 25.66
N ASP A 180 14.62 -10.00 25.87
CA ASP A 180 15.68 -10.43 26.80
C ASP A 180 16.26 -9.25 27.57
N ASP A 181 16.45 -9.39 28.88
CA ASP A 181 17.10 -8.38 29.72
C ASP A 181 18.64 -8.55 29.78
N GLY A 182 19.21 -9.57 29.14
CA GLY A 182 20.64 -9.81 29.15
C GLY A 182 21.23 -10.25 30.49
N VAL A 183 20.40 -10.53 31.50
CA VAL A 183 20.80 -11.09 32.80
C VAL A 183 19.99 -12.33 33.16
N ALA A 184 19.70 -13.13 32.13
CA ALA A 184 19.03 -14.43 32.17
C ALA A 184 17.51 -14.41 32.39
N ASN A 185 16.83 -13.26 32.23
CA ASN A 185 15.38 -13.23 32.10
C ASN A 185 14.99 -12.93 30.66
N PHE A 186 14.15 -13.79 30.10
CA PHE A 186 13.67 -13.62 28.74
C PHE A 186 12.28 -14.21 28.57
N ILE A 187 11.61 -13.78 27.51
CA ILE A 187 10.42 -14.42 26.95
C ILE A 187 10.77 -14.82 25.52
N LYS A 188 10.35 -16.03 25.13
CA LYS A 188 10.50 -16.57 23.77
C LYS A 188 9.25 -17.37 23.36
N PHE A 189 8.99 -17.52 22.07
CA PHE A 189 7.76 -18.14 21.54
C PHE A 189 8.03 -19.53 20.93
N ASP A 190 8.56 -20.45 21.72
CA ASP A 190 8.85 -21.85 21.34
C ASP A 190 7.61 -22.77 21.27
N ASP A 191 6.44 -22.25 21.59
CA ASP A 191 5.13 -22.90 21.50
C ASP A 191 4.38 -22.56 20.21
N VAL A 192 4.85 -21.55 19.45
CA VAL A 192 4.20 -21.11 18.21
C VAL A 192 4.93 -21.73 17.02
N PRO A 193 4.31 -22.65 16.27
CA PRO A 193 4.94 -23.28 15.11
C PRO A 193 5.19 -22.28 13.98
N ILE A 194 6.22 -22.53 13.16
CA ILE A 194 6.47 -21.72 11.95
C ILE A 194 5.63 -22.16 10.76
N ASP A 195 5.07 -23.36 10.76
CA ASP A 195 4.10 -23.83 9.76
C ASP A 195 2.71 -23.28 10.14
N PRO A 196 1.94 -22.69 9.21
CA PRO A 196 2.15 -22.61 7.76
C PRO A 196 2.95 -21.40 7.24
N TYR A 197 3.50 -20.56 8.11
CA TYR A 197 4.07 -19.25 7.78
C TYR A 197 5.40 -19.25 6.99
N VAL A 198 5.89 -20.41 6.52
CA VAL A 198 7.10 -20.58 5.69
C VAL A 198 6.78 -21.23 4.35
N ASP A 199 5.60 -20.93 3.82
CA ASP A 199 5.02 -21.57 2.64
C ASP A 199 5.23 -20.77 1.33
N GLY A 200 5.95 -19.65 1.39
CA GLY A 200 6.13 -18.74 0.26
C GLY A 200 4.93 -17.82 -0.02
N ASN A 201 3.98 -17.72 0.93
CA ASN A 201 2.94 -16.70 0.92
C ASN A 201 3.30 -15.53 1.82
N TRP A 202 2.59 -14.41 1.65
CA TRP A 202 2.75 -13.25 2.50
C TRP A 202 2.01 -13.44 3.82
N HIS A 203 2.73 -13.22 4.92
CA HIS A 203 2.22 -13.26 6.28
C HIS A 203 2.60 -12.00 7.03
N HIS A 204 1.81 -11.66 8.04
CA HIS A 204 2.05 -10.51 8.90
C HIS A 204 2.45 -10.98 10.30
N ILE A 205 3.56 -10.46 10.82
CA ILE A 205 4.01 -10.76 12.18
C ILE A 205 4.07 -9.47 13.02
N ALA A 206 3.56 -9.52 14.24
CA ALA A 206 3.69 -8.43 15.20
C ALA A 206 4.07 -8.96 16.59
N LEU A 207 5.07 -8.35 17.21
CA LEU A 207 5.47 -8.57 18.59
C LEU A 207 5.15 -7.33 19.41
N SER A 208 4.27 -7.49 20.39
CA SER A 208 3.90 -6.44 21.33
C SER A 208 4.43 -6.72 22.73
N TRP A 209 4.89 -5.68 23.40
CA TRP A 209 5.43 -5.71 24.75
C TRP A 209 4.63 -4.80 25.67
N ASP A 210 4.07 -5.39 26.72
CA ASP A 210 3.49 -4.67 27.85
C ASP A 210 4.48 -4.67 29.02
N SER A 211 5.25 -3.60 29.13
CA SER A 211 6.27 -3.42 30.16
C SER A 211 5.68 -3.40 31.57
N ALA A 212 4.47 -2.86 31.73
CA ALA A 212 3.83 -2.72 33.04
C ALA A 212 3.49 -4.08 33.67
N THR A 213 3.19 -5.09 32.85
CA THR A 213 2.86 -6.45 33.29
C THR A 213 3.97 -7.46 33.04
N GLY A 214 5.01 -7.08 32.29
CA GLY A 214 6.07 -7.99 31.87
C GLY A 214 5.55 -9.05 30.88
N THR A 215 4.58 -8.69 30.02
CA THR A 215 3.89 -9.61 29.11
C THR A 215 4.21 -9.31 27.66
N ALA A 216 4.59 -10.32 26.90
CA ALA A 216 4.76 -10.24 25.46
C ALA A 216 3.60 -10.96 24.74
N TYR A 217 3.23 -10.44 23.57
CA TYR A 217 2.17 -10.97 22.72
C TYR A 217 2.72 -11.13 21.30
N LEU A 218 2.62 -12.33 20.75
CA LEU A 218 2.96 -12.62 19.36
C LEU A 218 1.67 -12.76 18.56
N TYR A 219 1.54 -11.95 17.51
CA TYR A 219 0.45 -12.00 16.55
C TYR A 219 0.96 -12.48 15.19
N LEU A 220 0.17 -13.33 14.53
CA LEU A 220 0.39 -13.78 13.16
C LEU A 220 -0.90 -13.55 12.38
N ASP A 221 -0.81 -12.93 11.21
CA ASP A 221 -1.92 -12.59 10.32
C ASP A 221 -3.07 -11.85 11.04
N GLY A 222 -2.70 -10.91 11.92
CA GLY A 222 -3.63 -10.09 12.69
C GLY A 222 -4.26 -10.80 13.91
N ILE A 223 -3.93 -12.07 14.17
CA ILE A 223 -4.53 -12.90 15.22
C ILE A 223 -3.48 -13.19 16.31
N LEU A 224 -3.89 -13.16 17.59
CA LEU A 224 -3.01 -13.51 18.70
C LEU A 224 -2.64 -15.01 18.62
N ALA A 225 -1.36 -15.29 18.38
CA ALA A 225 -0.83 -16.65 18.33
C ALA A 225 -0.48 -17.18 19.74
N SER A 226 0.17 -16.36 20.57
CA SER A 226 0.50 -16.70 21.95
C SER A 226 0.81 -15.45 22.77
N SER A 227 0.69 -15.56 24.09
CA SER A 227 1.15 -14.57 25.06
C SER A 227 1.87 -15.22 26.22
N LYS A 228 2.93 -14.57 26.71
CA LYS A 228 3.77 -15.07 27.80
C LYS A 228 4.18 -13.92 28.71
N SER A 229 4.22 -14.18 30.01
CA SER A 229 4.65 -13.19 31.00
C SER A 229 5.87 -13.68 31.77
N ASN A 230 6.72 -12.74 32.16
CA ASN A 230 7.82 -12.97 33.08
C ASN A 230 7.89 -11.79 34.06
N SER A 231 7.58 -12.04 35.34
CA SER A 231 7.52 -11.00 36.36
C SER A 231 8.86 -10.30 36.60
N ASN A 232 9.99 -10.95 36.29
CA ASN A 232 11.32 -10.33 36.39
C ASN A 232 11.57 -9.29 35.29
N LEU A 233 10.74 -9.27 34.24
CA LEU A 233 10.85 -8.32 33.13
C LEU A 233 9.91 -7.12 33.28
N VAL A 234 9.11 -7.03 34.36
CA VAL A 234 8.26 -5.87 34.61
C VAL A 234 9.12 -4.61 34.70
N ASN A 235 8.83 -3.61 33.87
CA ASN A 235 9.59 -2.37 33.74
C ASN A 235 11.09 -2.58 33.45
N ALA A 236 11.44 -3.68 32.78
CA ALA A 236 12.83 -3.95 32.44
C ALA A 236 13.42 -2.85 31.55
N ASP A 237 14.66 -2.47 31.86
CA ASP A 237 15.49 -1.67 30.96
C ASP A 237 16.06 -2.57 29.86
N LEU A 238 15.60 -2.40 28.62
CA LEU A 238 16.14 -3.14 27.48
C LEU A 238 17.26 -2.37 26.76
N THR A 239 17.61 -1.16 27.19
CA THR A 239 18.47 -0.22 26.46
C THR A 239 19.95 -0.30 26.79
N SER A 240 20.33 -0.96 27.88
CA SER A 240 21.71 -0.96 28.44
C SER A 240 22.77 -1.73 27.61
N GLN A 241 22.47 -2.10 26.36
CA GLN A 241 23.47 -2.42 25.33
C GLN A 241 23.03 -1.82 23.99
N PRO A 242 23.75 -0.80 23.45
CA PRO A 242 23.31 -0.10 22.26
C PRO A 242 23.62 -0.95 21.02
N GLY A 243 22.72 -1.89 20.71
CA GLY A 243 22.62 -2.44 19.36
C GLY A 243 22.07 -1.39 18.40
N VAL A 244 22.31 -1.61 17.11
CA VAL A 244 21.57 -0.93 16.05
C VAL A 244 20.25 -1.67 15.87
N TRP A 245 19.17 -0.93 15.61
CA TRP A 245 17.94 -1.54 15.12
C TRP A 245 18.17 -1.95 13.67
N ARG A 246 18.28 -3.27 13.44
CA ARG A 246 18.59 -3.83 12.14
C ARG A 246 17.42 -4.62 11.58
N LEU A 247 17.15 -4.42 10.30
CA LEU A 247 16.19 -5.19 9.52
C LEU A 247 16.96 -6.22 8.68
N GLY A 248 16.49 -7.46 8.64
CA GLY A 248 16.99 -8.48 7.71
C GLY A 248 18.25 -9.25 8.15
N ALA A 249 18.91 -8.91 9.26
CA ALA A 249 20.08 -9.66 9.74
C ALA A 249 20.38 -9.44 11.23
N ALA A 250 21.38 -10.16 11.77
CA ALA A 250 21.83 -9.99 13.15
C ALA A 250 22.44 -8.62 13.39
N SER A 251 21.99 -7.92 14.44
CA SER A 251 22.51 -6.60 14.78
C SER A 251 23.97 -6.61 15.24
N ASN A 252 24.50 -7.77 15.68
CA ASN A 252 25.85 -7.86 16.22
C ASN A 252 26.96 -8.00 15.17
N ASP A 253 26.72 -8.75 14.10
CA ASP A 253 27.75 -9.09 13.10
C ASP A 253 27.21 -9.17 11.66
N GLY A 254 25.90 -8.92 11.47
CA GLY A 254 25.25 -9.02 10.17
C GLY A 254 25.03 -10.45 9.68
N SER A 255 25.25 -11.48 10.53
CA SER A 255 25.00 -12.89 10.20
C SER A 255 23.51 -13.25 10.22
N GLN A 256 23.17 -14.50 9.87
CA GLN A 256 21.82 -15.07 10.04
C GLN A 256 20.78 -14.14 9.38
N GLN A 257 20.98 -14.00 8.08
CA GLN A 257 20.28 -13.06 7.22
C GLN A 257 18.94 -13.65 6.79
N LEU A 258 17.95 -12.78 6.65
CA LEU A 258 16.68 -13.11 6.04
C LEU A 258 16.93 -13.51 4.59
N GLN A 259 16.33 -14.62 4.18
CA GLN A 259 16.16 -14.98 2.78
C GLN A 259 14.66 -14.93 2.48
N GLY A 260 14.24 -14.07 1.57
CA GLY A 260 12.82 -13.84 1.27
C GLY A 260 12.49 -12.37 1.11
N SER A 261 11.20 -12.05 1.07
CA SER A 261 10.71 -10.68 0.92
C SER A 261 10.10 -10.15 2.21
N ALA A 262 10.18 -8.84 2.42
CA ALA A 262 9.49 -8.15 3.50
C ALA A 262 9.08 -6.74 3.08
N CYS A 263 8.04 -6.22 3.73
CA CYS A 263 7.58 -4.84 3.55
C CYS A 263 6.84 -4.35 4.79
N GLY A 264 6.54 -3.05 4.83
CA GLY A 264 5.74 -2.46 5.90
C GLY A 264 6.32 -2.70 7.29
N PHE A 265 7.64 -2.54 7.47
CA PHE A 265 8.23 -2.65 8.81
C PHE A 265 7.71 -1.51 9.69
N PHE A 266 7.10 -1.85 10.83
CA PHE A 266 6.50 -0.87 11.74
C PHE A 266 7.07 -0.93 13.14
N PHE A 267 7.10 0.25 13.77
CA PHE A 267 7.55 0.46 15.13
C PHE A 267 6.58 1.42 15.81
N TYR A 268 5.85 0.95 16.82
CA TYR A 268 5.01 1.78 17.68
C TYR A 268 5.64 1.84 19.07
N ASP A 269 5.73 3.06 19.61
CA ASP A 269 6.21 3.36 20.97
C ASP A 269 5.14 3.11 22.05
N ARG A 270 4.17 2.24 21.73
CA ARG A 270 3.09 1.84 22.63
C ARG A 270 2.63 0.40 22.38
N LEU A 271 1.90 -0.12 23.34
CA LEU A 271 1.13 -1.34 23.17
C LEU A 271 -0.05 -1.09 22.22
N LEU A 272 -0.10 -1.82 21.10
CA LEU A 272 -1.30 -1.90 20.26
C LEU A 272 -2.28 -2.92 20.86
N SER A 273 -3.56 -2.60 20.82
CA SER A 273 -4.64 -3.53 21.15
C SER A 273 -4.85 -4.55 20.04
N ALA A 274 -5.49 -5.68 20.34
CA ALA A 274 -5.77 -6.71 19.33
C ALA A 274 -6.61 -6.19 18.15
N SER A 275 -7.52 -5.24 18.36
CA SER A 275 -8.27 -4.59 17.28
C SER A 275 -7.40 -3.69 16.41
N GLU A 276 -6.43 -2.99 17.00
CA GLU A 276 -5.47 -2.16 16.25
C GLU A 276 -4.50 -3.04 15.46
N ILE A 277 -4.08 -4.19 15.99
CA ILE A 277 -3.30 -5.18 15.25
C ILE A 277 -4.09 -5.75 14.06
N ALA A 278 -5.37 -6.06 14.26
CA ALA A 278 -6.23 -6.53 13.18
C ALA A 278 -6.46 -5.45 12.11
N GLU A 279 -6.59 -4.18 12.52
CA GLU A 279 -6.65 -3.06 11.57
C GLU A 279 -5.35 -2.92 10.78
N LEU A 280 -4.20 -2.90 11.47
CA LEU A 280 -2.86 -2.85 10.87
C LEU A 280 -2.65 -3.95 9.84
N TYR A 281 -3.09 -5.18 10.14
CA TYR A 281 -3.07 -6.29 9.19
C TYR A 281 -3.95 -6.03 7.96
N ASN A 282 -5.16 -5.48 8.10
CA ASN A 282 -6.08 -5.32 6.98
C ASN A 282 -5.78 -4.10 6.10
N THR A 283 -5.17 -3.06 6.64
CA THR A 283 -5.02 -1.76 5.95
C THR A 283 -3.57 -1.31 5.82
N GLY A 284 -2.64 -1.94 6.54
CA GLY A 284 -1.25 -1.51 6.68
C GLY A 284 -1.03 -0.34 7.64
N PHE A 285 -2.09 0.19 8.29
CA PHE A 285 -1.97 1.28 9.27
C PHE A 285 -3.06 1.22 10.34
N VAL A 286 -2.79 1.84 11.49
CA VAL A 286 -3.78 2.00 12.56
C VAL A 286 -4.36 3.42 12.51
N SER A 287 -5.68 3.54 12.37
CA SER A 287 -6.33 4.85 12.25
C SER A 287 -6.10 5.70 13.49
N GLY A 288 -5.66 6.95 13.28
CA GLY A 288 -5.43 7.92 14.35
C GLY A 288 -4.19 7.64 15.20
N VAL A 289 -3.31 6.73 14.76
CA VAL A 289 -2.13 6.34 15.51
C VAL A 289 -0.91 6.43 14.61
N THR A 290 -0.01 7.34 14.94
CA THR A 290 1.26 7.50 14.24
C THR A 290 2.28 6.50 14.80
N PRO A 291 2.90 5.64 13.98
CA PRO A 291 4.06 4.84 14.38
C PRO A 291 5.26 5.74 14.66
N ALA A 292 6.17 5.26 15.51
CA ALA A 292 7.45 5.90 15.76
C ALA A 292 8.41 5.76 14.58
N ALA A 293 8.30 4.68 13.79
CA ALA A 293 8.90 4.56 12.47
C ALA A 293 8.08 3.61 11.60
N TYR A 294 8.03 3.86 10.29
CA TYR A 294 7.35 2.98 9.34
C TYR A 294 8.04 2.95 7.98
N TYR A 295 8.37 1.75 7.49
CA TYR A 295 9.10 1.54 6.22
C TYR A 295 8.22 0.71 5.28
N PRO A 296 7.52 1.34 4.32
CA PRO A 296 6.70 0.65 3.34
C PRO A 296 7.48 -0.30 2.43
N CYS A 297 8.77 -0.01 2.19
CA CYS A 297 9.61 -0.69 1.18
C CYS A 297 9.03 -0.55 -0.23
N SER A 298 8.57 0.66 -0.58
CA SER A 298 7.87 0.97 -1.85
C SER A 298 8.72 1.77 -2.84
N GLU A 299 10.02 1.89 -2.60
CA GLU A 299 10.94 2.71 -3.39
C GLU A 299 11.20 2.11 -4.77
N GLY A 300 11.41 0.79 -4.81
CA GLY A 300 11.68 0.04 -6.05
C GLY A 300 13.07 0.30 -6.66
N ILE A 301 13.88 1.16 -6.05
CA ILE A 301 15.29 1.38 -6.36
C ILE A 301 15.97 2.13 -5.20
N GLY A 302 17.31 2.13 -5.17
CA GLY A 302 18.11 2.92 -4.27
C GLY A 302 18.55 2.14 -3.04
N SER A 303 19.37 2.78 -2.23
CA SER A 303 19.99 2.22 -1.03
C SER A 303 19.39 2.77 0.28
N THR A 304 18.17 3.28 0.24
CA THR A 304 17.50 3.88 1.39
C THR A 304 16.09 3.32 1.50
N LEU A 305 15.71 2.89 2.70
CA LEU A 305 14.30 2.67 3.05
C LEU A 305 13.80 3.93 3.75
N TYR A 306 12.83 4.60 3.15
CA TYR A 306 12.30 5.84 3.68
C TYR A 306 11.31 5.55 4.81
N ASP A 307 11.66 6.03 6.00
CA ASP A 307 10.71 6.22 7.08
C ASP A 307 9.62 7.25 6.70
N VAL A 308 8.37 6.80 6.67
CA VAL A 308 7.21 7.64 6.32
C VAL A 308 6.45 8.16 7.55
N SER A 309 6.91 7.84 8.76
CA SER A 309 6.26 8.26 10.00
C SER A 309 6.31 9.78 10.25
N GLY A 310 7.23 10.48 9.59
CA GLY A 310 7.53 11.90 9.82
C GLY A 310 8.67 12.14 10.82
N ASN A 311 9.31 11.08 11.33
CA ASN A 311 10.43 11.20 12.28
C ASN A 311 11.82 11.16 11.61
N ASN A 312 11.88 11.09 10.28
CA ASN A 312 13.11 11.09 9.47
C ASN A 312 14.11 9.99 9.86
N LEU A 313 13.62 8.82 10.28
CA LEU A 313 14.45 7.68 10.63
C LEU A 313 14.82 6.82 9.42
N HIS A 314 15.08 7.42 8.25
CA HIS A 314 15.35 6.67 7.01
C HIS A 314 16.50 5.67 7.20
N ALA A 315 16.24 4.40 6.92
CA ALA A 315 17.20 3.33 7.12
C ALA A 315 18.13 3.21 5.91
N THR A 316 19.41 2.91 6.19
CA THR A 316 20.43 2.72 5.15
C THR A 316 20.51 1.24 4.79
N LEU A 317 20.47 0.91 3.50
CA LEU A 317 20.64 -0.44 2.98
C LEU A 317 22.13 -0.77 2.79
N TYR A 318 22.52 -1.98 3.18
CA TYR A 318 23.89 -2.47 3.09
C TYR A 318 23.97 -3.75 2.26
N ASN A 319 25.03 -3.83 1.46
CA ASN A 319 25.40 -4.98 0.62
C ASN A 319 24.38 -5.39 -0.46
N ILE A 320 23.35 -4.57 -0.68
CA ILE A 320 22.33 -4.86 -1.68
C ILE A 320 22.88 -4.77 -3.12
N SER A 321 22.34 -5.61 -4.00
CA SER A 321 22.25 -5.33 -5.43
C SER A 321 20.84 -4.82 -5.70
N GLU A 322 20.69 -3.56 -6.12
CA GLU A 322 19.37 -2.94 -6.31
C GLU A 322 18.43 -3.79 -7.20
N SER A 323 18.98 -4.41 -8.25
CA SER A 323 18.20 -5.24 -9.16
C SER A 323 17.62 -6.52 -8.52
N SER A 324 18.31 -7.12 -7.55
CA SER A 324 17.79 -8.28 -6.83
C SER A 324 16.95 -7.84 -5.63
N PHE A 325 17.40 -6.82 -4.91
CA PHE A 325 16.73 -6.32 -3.70
C PHE A 325 15.34 -5.76 -4.01
N TRP A 326 15.20 -5.03 -5.12
CA TRP A 326 13.93 -4.48 -5.59
C TRP A 326 13.26 -5.31 -6.69
N GLY A 327 13.75 -6.53 -6.93
CA GLY A 327 13.22 -7.42 -7.97
C GLY A 327 11.90 -8.10 -7.60
N GLY A 328 11.60 -8.19 -6.30
CA GLY A 328 10.35 -8.73 -5.78
C GLY A 328 9.19 -7.73 -5.79
N THR A 329 7.97 -8.26 -5.83
CA THR A 329 6.74 -7.46 -5.73
C THR A 329 5.72 -8.15 -4.83
N GLN A 330 4.73 -7.39 -4.36
CA GLN A 330 3.67 -7.86 -3.47
C GLN A 330 2.34 -7.15 -3.69
N ASP A 331 1.28 -7.79 -3.22
CA ASP A 331 -0.12 -7.36 -3.34
C ASP A 331 -0.85 -7.31 -2.00
N VAL A 332 -0.13 -7.40 -0.88
CA VAL A 332 -0.70 -7.29 0.46
C VAL A 332 -0.85 -5.84 0.92
N PHE A 333 -0.17 -4.91 0.24
CA PHE A 333 -0.07 -3.51 0.65
C PHE A 333 0.31 -2.59 -0.53
N HIS A 334 -0.33 -1.43 -0.70
CA HIS A 334 -0.13 -0.57 -1.90
C HIS A 334 0.23 0.88 -1.57
N TYR A 335 1.22 1.09 -0.69
CA TYR A 335 1.52 2.38 -0.09
C TYR A 335 1.60 3.57 -1.05
N ASN A 336 2.45 3.49 -2.09
CA ASN A 336 2.67 4.61 -3.01
C ASN A 336 1.41 4.99 -3.79
N ILE A 337 0.47 4.07 -3.96
CA ILE A 337 -0.80 4.35 -4.64
C ILE A 337 -1.78 4.98 -3.66
N ASP A 338 -1.84 4.47 -2.42
CA ASP A 338 -2.74 4.97 -1.39
C ASP A 338 -2.34 6.35 -0.86
N LYS A 339 -1.03 6.60 -0.73
CA LYS A 339 -0.47 7.81 -0.12
C LYS A 339 0.22 8.74 -1.12
N GLY A 340 0.61 8.24 -2.28
CA GLY A 340 1.39 8.99 -3.26
C GLY A 340 2.91 8.83 -3.08
N PHE A 341 3.65 9.34 -4.07
CA PHE A 341 5.12 9.36 -4.07
C PHE A 341 5.64 10.51 -4.94
N SER A 342 6.87 10.96 -4.65
CA SER A 342 7.63 11.83 -5.53
C SER A 342 8.39 10.97 -6.54
N LEU A 343 8.29 11.29 -7.83
CA LEU A 343 9.08 10.65 -8.88
C LEU A 343 10.31 11.49 -9.21
N TYR A 344 11.49 10.96 -8.93
CA TYR A 344 12.77 11.56 -9.30
C TYR A 344 13.34 10.84 -10.52
N GLN A 345 13.25 11.51 -11.67
CA GLN A 345 13.71 10.96 -12.94
C GLN A 345 15.15 11.37 -13.23
N HIS A 346 15.92 10.42 -13.75
CA HIS A 346 17.31 10.67 -14.17
C HIS A 346 17.51 10.22 -15.61
N THR A 347 18.41 10.90 -16.34
CA THR A 347 18.67 10.57 -17.76
C THR A 347 19.43 9.26 -17.94
N THR A 348 20.16 8.79 -16.93
CA THR A 348 21.02 7.59 -17.00
C THR A 348 20.73 6.54 -15.92
N ASN A 349 19.99 6.88 -14.88
CA ASN A 349 19.69 5.98 -13.76
C ASN A 349 18.19 5.69 -13.77
N ASN A 350 17.76 4.57 -13.18
CA ASN A 350 16.32 4.31 -13.14
C ASN A 350 15.63 5.33 -12.22
N ASP A 351 14.36 5.57 -12.50
CA ASP A 351 13.54 6.53 -11.76
C ASP A 351 13.36 6.07 -10.30
N LEU A 352 13.63 6.98 -9.36
CA LEU A 352 13.44 6.75 -7.93
C LEU A 352 12.05 7.22 -7.50
N ARG A 353 11.34 6.34 -6.80
CA ARG A 353 10.08 6.69 -6.13
C ARG A 353 10.36 6.93 -4.65
N VAL A 354 10.14 8.15 -4.18
CA VAL A 354 10.22 8.47 -2.75
C VAL A 354 8.80 8.50 -2.20
N PRO A 355 8.41 7.56 -1.32
CA PRO A 355 7.07 7.53 -0.74
C PRO A 355 6.71 8.84 -0.02
N TYR A 356 5.44 9.23 -0.03
CA TYR A 356 4.96 10.34 0.81
C TYR A 356 4.85 9.91 2.28
N ASP A 357 4.76 10.87 3.19
CA ASP A 357 4.49 10.60 4.60
C ASP A 357 3.07 10.02 4.82
N LEU A 358 2.75 9.63 6.06
CA LEU A 358 1.44 9.07 6.41
C LEU A 358 0.25 10.00 6.11
N ASN A 359 0.49 11.31 5.96
CA ASN A 359 -0.48 12.35 5.63
C ASN A 359 -0.53 12.66 4.13
N GLY A 360 0.19 11.91 3.30
CA GLY A 360 0.27 12.10 1.85
C GLY A 360 1.05 13.35 1.43
N GLN A 361 2.00 13.81 2.25
CA GLN A 361 2.89 14.92 1.93
C GLN A 361 4.28 14.41 1.50
N PRO A 362 4.98 15.11 0.58
CA PRO A 362 6.35 14.75 0.23
C PRO A 362 7.29 14.74 1.45
N LEU A 363 8.15 13.72 1.56
CA LEU A 363 9.20 13.69 2.57
C LEU A 363 10.25 14.78 2.32
N SER A 364 10.76 15.36 3.40
CA SER A 364 11.93 16.24 3.35
C SER A 364 13.18 15.38 3.24
N ILE A 365 13.67 15.17 2.02
CA ILE A 365 14.88 14.41 1.72
C ILE A 365 16.17 15.17 2.06
#